data_AF-A0A7S2I3W7-F1
#
_entry.id   AF-A0A7S2I3W7-F1
#
_cell.length_a   1.000
_cell.length_b   1.000
_cell.length_c   1.000
_cell.angle_alpha   90.00
_cell.angle_beta   90.00
_cell.angle_gamma   90.00
#
_symmetry.space_group_name_H-M   'P 1'
#
loop_
_entity.id
_entity.type
_entity.pdbx_description
1 polymer ?
#
loop_
_entity_poly.entity_id
_entity_poly.type
_entity_poly.pdbx_seq_one_letter_code
_entity_poly.pdbx_strand_id
1 'polypeptide(L)'
;STDRFSGDKFRTRVVAICHEADLALLSVDDPAALAGVAPLEVAAASRLPQVFDKVRVVGYPVGGDACSITEGVVSRVEVQEYSHSLRAGLALTVDAAINSGNSG
;
A
#
# COMPACT_ATOMS: atom_id res chain seq x y z
N SER A 1 -12.98 23.41 -9.86
CA SER A 1 -12.82 21.97 -9.56
C SER A 1 -11.38 21.60 -9.84
N THR A 2 -10.46 21.97 -8.95
CA THR A 2 -9.01 21.79 -9.15
C THR A 2 -8.33 22.07 -7.82
N ASP A 3 -8.37 21.10 -6.93
CA ASP A 3 -7.40 21.00 -5.85
C ASP A 3 -7.27 19.52 -5.51
N ARG A 4 -6.38 18.81 -6.23
CA ARG A 4 -6.07 17.40 -5.97
C ARG A 4 -4.71 17.23 -5.29
N PHE A 5 -4.04 18.33 -4.95
CA PHE A 5 -2.68 18.32 -4.42
C PHE A 5 -2.54 19.41 -3.36
N SER A 6 -2.85 19.09 -2.09
CA SER A 6 -2.35 19.90 -0.99
C SER A 6 -0.85 19.62 -0.86
N GLY A 7 -0.04 20.68 -0.91
CA GLY A 7 1.41 20.61 -0.63
C GLY A 7 1.72 20.54 0.87
N ASP A 8 0.71 20.42 1.72
CA ASP A 8 0.89 20.41 3.16
C ASP A 8 1.49 19.07 3.61
N LYS A 9 2.66 19.17 4.25
CA LYS A 9 3.37 18.02 4.81
C LYS A 9 3.02 17.90 6.28
N PHE A 10 2.45 16.77 6.67
CA PHE A 10 2.10 16.50 8.06
C PHE A 10 3.18 15.68 8.74
N ARG A 11 3.53 16.06 9.96
CA ARG A 11 4.50 15.31 10.76
C ARG A 11 3.85 14.02 11.25
N THR A 12 4.58 12.92 11.12
CA THR A 12 4.17 11.60 11.57
C THR A 12 5.21 10.98 12.50
N ARG A 13 4.75 9.99 13.28
CA ARG A 13 5.60 9.16 14.14
C ARG A 13 5.32 7.69 13.87
N VAL A 14 6.38 6.89 13.95
CA VAL A 14 6.29 5.44 13.85
C VAL A 14 5.72 4.89 15.17
N VAL A 15 4.61 4.16 15.08
CA VAL A 15 3.95 3.49 16.22
C VAL A 15 4.48 2.08 16.41
N ALA A 16 4.66 1.36 15.31
CA ALA A 16 5.19 0.00 15.30
C ALA A 16 5.87 -0.32 13.97
N ILE A 17 6.85 -1.22 14.01
CA ILE A 17 7.52 -1.76 12.83
C ILE A 17 7.47 -3.29 12.93
N CYS A 18 7.04 -3.94 11.86
CA CYS A 18 7.11 -5.38 11.67
C CYS A 18 8.05 -5.66 10.50
N HIS A 19 9.34 -5.84 10.82
CA HIS A 19 10.35 -6.17 9.80
C HIS A 19 10.05 -7.49 9.09
N GLU A 20 9.37 -8.42 9.76
CA GLU A 20 9.09 -9.75 9.23
C GLU A 20 8.15 -9.74 8.02
N ALA A 21 7.15 -8.85 8.06
CA ALA A 21 6.14 -8.71 7.02
C ALA A 21 6.35 -7.44 6.17
N ASP A 22 7.45 -6.72 6.40
CA ASP A 22 7.75 -5.43 5.76
C ASP A 22 6.62 -4.39 5.95
N LEU A 23 6.15 -4.23 7.20
CA LEU A 23 5.06 -3.31 7.55
C LEU A 23 5.48 -2.29 8.60
N ALA A 24 4.95 -1.08 8.49
CA ALA A 24 5.04 -0.06 9.53
C ALA A 24 3.68 0.58 9.79
N LEU A 25 3.37 0.83 11.07
CA LEU A 25 2.20 1.59 11.47
C LEU A 25 2.64 3.00 11.86
N LEU A 26 2.02 4.01 11.23
CA LEU A 26 2.30 5.41 11.48
C LEU A 26 1.10 6.08 12.15
N SER A 27 1.37 7.12 12.94
CA SER A 27 0.33 8.05 13.41
C SER A 27 0.73 9.47 13.05
N VAL A 28 -0.27 10.28 12.68
CA VAL A 28 -0.09 11.71 12.41
C VAL A 28 -0.13 12.46 13.75
N ASP A 29 0.79 13.39 13.96
CA ASP A 29 0.87 14.14 15.23
C ASP A 29 -0.38 15.01 15.47
N ASP A 30 -0.94 15.57 14.39
CA ASP A 30 -2.22 16.28 14.40
C ASP A 30 -3.31 15.44 13.71
N PRO A 31 -4.23 14.81 14.47
CA PRO A 31 -5.32 14.03 13.89
C PRO A 31 -6.29 14.84 13.02
N ALA A 32 -6.37 16.17 13.22
CA ALA A 32 -7.22 17.03 12.38
C ALA A 32 -6.73 17.07 10.92
N ALA A 33 -5.46 16.75 10.66
CA ALA A 33 -4.92 16.58 9.31
C ALA A 33 -5.62 15.48 8.49
N LEU A 34 -6.26 14.51 9.17
CA LEU A 34 -7.02 13.44 8.52
C LEU A 34 -8.53 13.75 8.47
N ALA A 35 -8.97 14.95 8.86
CA ALA A 35 -10.37 15.33 8.83
C ALA A 35 -10.91 15.24 7.39
N GLY A 36 -11.99 14.47 7.22
CA GLY A 36 -12.59 14.23 5.89
C GLY A 36 -11.92 13.14 5.06
N VAL A 37 -10.84 12.51 5.54
CA VAL A 37 -10.23 11.34 4.91
C VAL A 37 -10.96 10.08 5.38
N ALA A 38 -11.59 9.36 4.44
CA ALA A 38 -12.19 8.07 4.74
C ALA A 38 -11.11 6.97 4.76
N PRO A 39 -10.98 6.19 5.85
CA PRO A 39 -10.01 5.10 5.90
C PRO A 39 -10.40 3.97 4.95
N LEU A 40 -9.39 3.27 4.42
CA LEU A 40 -9.61 2.05 3.63
C LEU A 40 -10.00 0.89 4.54
N GLU A 41 -10.96 0.08 4.09
CA GLU A 41 -11.33 -1.16 4.75
C GLU A 41 -10.41 -2.30 4.33
N VAL A 42 -9.82 -2.99 5.30
CA VAL A 42 -9.07 -4.22 5.04
C VAL A 42 -10.06 -5.38 4.98
N ALA A 43 -10.06 -6.09 3.85
CA ALA A 43 -10.93 -7.24 3.66
C ALA A 43 -10.58 -8.39 4.63
N ALA A 44 -11.60 -9.09 5.11
CA ALA A 44 -11.42 -10.29 5.93
C ALA A 44 -10.71 -11.39 5.13
N ALA A 45 -10.01 -12.31 5.81
CA ALA A 45 -9.29 -13.43 5.19
C ALA A 45 -10.21 -14.33 4.32
N SER A 46 -11.51 -14.38 4.61
CA SER A 46 -12.50 -15.09 3.80
C SER A 46 -12.75 -14.47 2.42
N ARG A 47 -12.20 -13.28 2.16
CA ARG A 47 -12.27 -12.54 0.89
C ARG A 47 -10.88 -12.34 0.27
N LEU A 48 -9.94 -13.23 0.57
CA LEU A 48 -8.64 -13.23 -0.12
C LEU A 48 -8.86 -13.31 -1.64
N PRO A 49 -8.21 -12.42 -2.42
CA PRO A 49 -8.26 -12.47 -3.88
C PRO A 49 -7.81 -13.82 -4.44
N GLN A 50 -8.46 -14.25 -5.51
CA GLN A 50 -8.11 -15.45 -6.26
C GLN A 50 -7.27 -15.11 -7.49
N VAL A 51 -6.57 -16.10 -8.04
CA VAL A 51 -5.87 -15.95 -9.33
C VAL A 51 -6.86 -15.49 -10.39
N PHE A 52 -6.44 -14.52 -11.22
CA PHE A 52 -7.20 -13.77 -12.22
C PHE A 52 -8.16 -12.70 -11.70
N ASP A 53 -8.30 -12.51 -10.38
CA ASP A 53 -9.05 -11.36 -9.86
C ASP A 53 -8.34 -10.07 -10.24
N LYS A 54 -9.13 -9.06 -10.64
CA LYS A 54 -8.62 -7.73 -10.98
C LYS A 54 -8.07 -7.03 -9.75
N VAL A 55 -6.95 -6.35 -9.92
CA VAL A 55 -6.29 -5.56 -8.89
C VAL A 55 -5.90 -4.19 -9.44
N ARG A 56 -5.93 -3.19 -8.57
CA ARG A 56 -5.45 -1.84 -8.85
C ARG A 56 -4.42 -1.48 -7.79
N VAL A 57 -3.25 -1.03 -8.21
CA VAL A 57 -2.21 -0.51 -7.31
C VAL A 57 -2.22 1.01 -7.43
N VAL A 58 -2.29 1.69 -6.28
CA VAL A 58 -2.36 3.15 -6.19
C VAL A 58 -1.19 3.62 -5.35
N GLY A 59 -0.40 4.55 -5.87
CA GLY A 59 0.81 5.03 -5.18
C GLY A 59 1.43 6.26 -5.84
N TYR A 60 2.61 6.65 -5.36
CA TYR A 60 3.34 7.82 -5.84
C TYR A 60 4.75 7.41 -6.30
N PRO A 61 4.98 7.21 -7.61
CA PRO A 61 6.28 6.80 -8.12
C PRO A 61 7.39 7.79 -7.78
N VAL A 62 8.60 7.30 -7.55
CA VAL A 62 9.77 8.14 -7.31
C VAL A 62 9.95 9.15 -8.44
N GLY A 63 10.11 10.43 -8.07
CA GLY A 63 10.35 11.52 -9.02
C GLY A 63 9.09 12.28 -9.46
N GLY A 64 7.92 11.94 -8.93
CA GLY A 64 6.69 12.71 -9.16
C GLY A 64 5.79 12.78 -7.93
N ASP A 65 5.05 13.89 -7.81
CA ASP A 65 4.08 14.12 -6.73
C ASP A 65 2.64 13.77 -7.15
N ALA A 66 2.48 13.22 -8.36
CA ALA A 66 1.20 12.83 -8.92
C ALA A 66 0.86 11.38 -8.55
N CYS A 67 -0.40 11.16 -8.16
CA CYS A 67 -0.94 9.82 -7.93
C CYS A 67 -0.86 9.01 -9.23
N SER A 68 -0.28 7.82 -9.15
CA SER A 68 -0.26 6.80 -10.21
C SER A 68 -1.24 5.69 -9.87
N ILE A 69 -1.90 5.17 -10.91
CA ILE A 69 -2.77 4.00 -10.81
C ILE A 69 -2.33 3.01 -11.88
N THR A 70 -2.01 1.79 -11.48
CA THR A 70 -1.75 0.68 -12.38
C THR A 70 -2.78 -0.42 -12.13
N GLU A 71 -3.20 -1.09 -13.21
CA GLU A 71 -4.21 -2.15 -13.15
C GLU A 71 -3.62 -3.44 -13.70
N GLY A 72 -4.09 -4.56 -13.16
CA GLY A 72 -3.67 -5.89 -13.55
C GLY A 72 -4.58 -6.95 -12.94
N VAL A 73 -4.06 -8.15 -12.81
CA VAL A 73 -4.69 -9.29 -12.14
C VAL A 73 -3.74 -9.94 -11.14
N VAL A 74 -4.32 -10.69 -10.21
CA VAL A 74 -3.57 -11.62 -9.37
C VAL A 74 -3.07 -12.76 -10.26
N SER A 75 -1.76 -12.85 -10.46
CA SER A 75 -1.13 -13.90 -11.26
C SER A 75 -0.78 -15.13 -10.43
N ARG A 76 -0.57 -14.96 -9.11
CA ARG A 76 -0.23 -16.06 -8.21
C ARG A 76 -0.63 -15.78 -6.77
N VAL A 77 -1.04 -16.85 -6.07
CA VAL A 77 -1.26 -16.88 -4.62
C VAL A 77 -0.42 -18.01 -4.05
N GLU A 78 0.65 -17.70 -3.32
CA GLU A 78 1.56 -18.71 -2.78
C GLU A 78 2.27 -18.23 -1.51
N VAL A 79 2.96 -19.14 -0.83
CA VAL A 79 3.86 -18.76 0.26
C VAL A 79 5.21 -18.35 -0.34
N GLN A 80 5.65 -17.12 -0.06
CA GLN A 80 6.92 -16.59 -0.51
C GLN A 80 7.77 -16.16 0.69
N GLU A 81 9.08 -16.17 0.53
CA GLU A 81 9.99 -15.55 1.49
C GLU A 81 9.99 -14.04 1.29
N TYR A 82 9.63 -13.28 2.33
CA TYR A 82 9.74 -11.82 2.30
C TYR A 82 11.21 -11.42 2.23
N SER A 83 11.59 -10.69 1.19
CA SER A 83 12.99 -10.35 0.86
C SER A 83 13.75 -9.65 2.01
N HIS A 84 13.04 -8.89 2.84
CA HIS A 84 13.62 -8.17 3.97
C HIS A 84 13.84 -9.02 5.23
N SER A 85 13.09 -10.11 5.42
CA SER A 85 13.09 -10.88 6.66
C SER A 85 13.48 -12.34 6.49
N LEU A 86 13.50 -12.84 5.24
CA LEU A 86 13.65 -14.25 4.88
C LEU A 86 12.60 -15.16 5.53
N ARG A 87 11.47 -14.60 5.99
CA ARG A 87 10.36 -15.38 6.55
C ARG A 87 9.34 -15.70 5.47
N ALA A 88 8.86 -16.94 5.52
CA ALA A 88 7.79 -17.42 4.66
C ALA A 88 6.44 -16.85 5.11
N GLY A 89 5.69 -16.24 4.19
CA GLY A 89 4.30 -15.88 4.41
C GLY A 89 3.50 -15.82 3.12
N LEU A 90 2.16 -15.71 3.26
CA LEU A 90 1.26 -15.69 2.12
C LEU A 90 1.44 -14.39 1.33
N ALA A 91 1.77 -14.52 0.05
CA ALA A 91 1.97 -13.41 -0.86
C ALA A 91 1.08 -13.52 -2.10
N LEU A 92 0.67 -12.37 -2.60
CA LEU A 92 -0.01 -12.23 -3.88
C LEU A 92 0.98 -11.64 -4.88
N THR A 93 1.17 -12.32 -6.01
CA THR A 93 1.87 -11.72 -7.15
C THR A 93 0.85 -11.14 -8.10
N VAL A 94 1.11 -9.93 -8.58
CA VAL A 94 0.26 -9.22 -9.54
C VAL A 94 1.06 -8.88 -10.78
N ASP A 95 0.41 -8.81 -11.94
CA ASP A 95 1.04 -8.38 -13.19
C ASP A 95 0.91 -6.86 -13.45
N ALA A 96 0.25 -6.15 -12.54
CA ALA A 96 0.24 -4.69 -12.53
C ALA A 96 1.66 -4.14 -12.34
N ALA A 97 2.02 -3.10 -13.10
CA ALA A 97 3.32 -2.47 -12.96
C ALA A 97 3.46 -1.81 -11.57
N ILE A 98 4.49 -2.19 -10.82
CA ILE A 98 4.86 -1.59 -9.53
C ILE A 98 6.26 -0.99 -9.68
N ASN A 99 6.36 0.33 -9.56
CA ASN A 99 7.63 1.06 -9.64
C ASN A 99 8.06 1.50 -8.23
N SER A 100 9.35 1.77 -8.05
CA SER A 100 9.87 2.37 -6.82
C SER A 100 9.05 3.62 -6.45
N GLY A 101 8.65 3.72 -5.18
CA GLY A 101 7.77 4.78 -4.67
C GLY A 101 6.29 4.36 -4.56
N ASN A 102 5.86 3.34 -5.32
CA ASN A 102 4.51 2.76 -5.14
C ASN A 102 4.44 1.78 -3.97
N SER A 103 5.58 1.24 -3.52
CA SER A 103 5.64 0.34 -2.37
C SER A 103 5.32 1.10 -1.07
N GLY A 104 4.23 0.70 -0.40
CA GLY A 104 3.68 1.32 0.81
C GLY A 104 2.16 1.38 0.74
#